data_AF-A0A9X2JG75-F1
#
_entry.id   AF-A0A9X2JG75-F1
#
_cell.length_a   1.000
_cell.length_b   1.000
_cell.length_c   1.000
_cell.angle_alpha   90.00
_cell.angle_beta   90.00
_cell.angle_gamma   90.00
#
_symmetry.space_group_name_H-M   'P 1'
#
loop_
_entity.id
_entity.type
_entity.pdbx_description
1 polymer ?
#
loop_
_entity_poly.entity_id
_entity_poly.type
_entity_poly.pdbx_seq_one_letter_code
_entity_poly.pdbx_strand_id
1 'polypeptide(L)'
;MLSRYRPAVVLWTVFLVLLVAGGWYKSVENSSDWERQVAWQAHMSQLQAESRQELARLDAFFESDRASPLTRADLERELNDGQPLDLEESRGRLMVDWTHPKYNIPVRLYFDGDQFEGWRMSGGSPEELPGNAKPPRTSHSSTAERIRKRIPGIATVVWVAAAVVACVGRRDAVLWPAAQVMLAASLAFGAATVVSPNYNLTVEGIFSNDPMFLAVIMYVLSLFALAIHWPDGLPTFHFKLGHLLLIFTGVAVLLAAGPFGYFAICVFAAGGVLFWLLLAFRQPQVENPQA
;
A
#
# COMPACT_ATOMS: atom_id res chain seq x y z
N MET A 1 -13.80 40.05 16.54
CA MET A 1 -12.68 39.45 15.79
C MET A 1 -12.78 37.93 15.61
N LEU A 2 -13.19 37.14 16.62
CA LEU A 2 -13.34 35.67 16.50
C LEU A 2 -14.31 35.17 15.41
N SER A 3 -15.31 35.95 14.96
CA SER A 3 -16.29 35.47 13.97
C SER A 3 -15.72 35.28 12.56
N ARG A 4 -14.65 36.00 12.18
CA ARG A 4 -14.01 35.87 10.85
C ARG A 4 -13.22 34.57 10.68
N TYR A 5 -12.76 33.96 11.78
CA TYR A 5 -11.88 32.78 11.75
C TYR A 5 -12.59 31.45 12.04
N ARG A 6 -13.81 31.50 12.60
CA ARG A 6 -14.68 30.33 12.79
C ARG A 6 -14.87 29.44 11.55
N PRO A 7 -15.16 29.98 10.35
CA PRO A 7 -15.32 29.14 9.17
C PRO A 7 -14.02 28.43 8.78
N ALA A 8 -12.86 29.06 8.97
CA ALA A 8 -11.56 28.44 8.70
C ALA A 8 -11.27 27.29 9.66
N VAL A 9 -11.58 27.44 10.96
CA VAL A 9 -11.42 26.37 11.95
C VAL A 9 -12.31 25.17 11.60
N VAL A 10 -13.58 25.40 11.29
CA VAL A 10 -14.52 24.32 10.91
C VAL A 10 -14.05 23.62 9.64
N LEU A 11 -13.63 24.37 8.62
CA LEU A 11 -13.11 23.83 7.36
C LEU A 11 -11.88 22.95 7.60
N TRP A 12 -10.93 23.42 8.42
CA TRP A 12 -9.74 22.66 8.78
C TRP A 12 -10.06 21.42 9.59
N THR A 13 -11.00 21.48 10.54
CA THR A 13 -11.44 20.30 11.28
C THR A 13 -12.03 19.26 10.34
N VAL A 14 -12.94 19.66 9.43
CA VAL A 14 -13.53 18.74 8.45
C VAL A 14 -12.46 18.16 7.54
N PHE A 15 -11.56 18.99 7.02
CA PHE A 15 -10.45 18.56 6.16
C PHE A 15 -9.55 17.52 6.86
N LEU A 16 -9.11 17.82 8.09
CA LEU A 16 -8.25 16.93 8.86
C LEU A 16 -8.94 15.62 9.20
N VAL A 17 -10.24 15.66 9.57
CA VAL A 17 -11.03 14.45 9.82
C VAL A 17 -11.09 13.58 8.56
N LEU A 18 -11.36 14.16 7.39
CA LEU A 18 -11.41 13.42 6.12
C LEU A 18 -10.05 12.85 5.73
N LEU A 19 -8.98 13.63 5.91
CA LEU A 19 -7.62 13.20 5.60
C LEU A 19 -7.19 12.03 6.51
N VAL A 20 -7.47 12.13 7.81
CA VAL A 20 -7.13 11.08 8.78
C VAL A 20 -7.99 9.85 8.54
N ALA A 21 -9.30 9.99 8.36
CA ALA A 21 -10.21 8.86 8.11
C ALA A 21 -9.88 8.14 6.80
N GLY A 22 -9.64 8.89 5.71
CA GLY A 22 -9.27 8.34 4.41
C GLY A 22 -7.90 7.68 4.42
N GLY A 23 -6.91 8.30 5.08
CA GLY A 23 -5.58 7.74 5.26
C GLY A 23 -5.58 6.46 6.09
N TRP A 24 -6.31 6.47 7.21
CA TRP A 24 -6.51 5.30 8.06
C TRP A 24 -7.18 4.14 7.33
N TYR A 25 -8.31 4.41 6.65
CA TYR A 25 -9.01 3.40 5.86
C TYR A 25 -8.08 2.74 4.83
N LYS A 26 -7.27 3.55 4.12
CA LYS A 26 -6.33 3.03 3.13
C LYS A 26 -5.17 2.27 3.77
N SER A 27 -4.69 2.71 4.94
CA SER A 27 -3.66 1.99 5.69
C SER A 27 -4.13 0.60 6.13
N VAL A 28 -5.37 0.48 6.60
CA VAL A 28 -5.99 -0.80 6.99
C VAL A 28 -6.22 -1.71 5.77
N GLU A 29 -6.63 -1.15 4.64
CA GLU A 29 -6.75 -1.90 3.38
C GLU A 29 -5.40 -2.48 2.95
N ASN A 30 -4.32 -1.67 3.02
CA ASN A 30 -2.98 -2.12 2.65
C ASN A 30 -2.43 -3.19 3.61
N SER A 31 -2.69 -3.08 4.92
CA SER A 31 -2.24 -4.10 5.89
C SER A 31 -2.96 -5.43 5.69
N SER A 32 -4.28 -5.41 5.46
CA SER A 32 -5.04 -6.62 5.16
C SER A 32 -4.56 -7.29 3.86
N ASP A 33 -4.23 -6.49 2.84
CA ASP A 33 -3.67 -7.03 1.59
C ASP A 33 -2.29 -7.66 1.81
N TRP A 34 -1.43 -7.04 2.63
CA TRP A 34 -0.14 -7.60 3.00
C TRP A 34 -0.29 -8.94 3.73
N GLU A 35 -1.18 -9.02 4.72
CA GLU A 35 -1.47 -10.27 5.44
C GLU A 35 -1.94 -11.38 4.50
N ARG A 36 -2.82 -11.04 3.53
CA ARG A 36 -3.28 -12.00 2.50
C ARG A 36 -2.14 -12.46 1.61
N GLN A 37 -1.21 -11.58 1.24
CA GLN A 37 -0.03 -11.95 0.46
C GLN A 37 0.90 -12.87 1.25
N VAL A 38 1.14 -12.58 2.52
CA VAL A 38 1.97 -13.44 3.39
C VAL A 38 1.31 -14.80 3.56
N ALA A 39 0.00 -14.86 3.83
CA ALA A 39 -0.75 -16.11 3.93
C ALA A 39 -0.73 -16.89 2.61
N TRP A 40 -0.87 -16.21 1.47
CA TRP A 40 -0.76 -16.80 0.15
C TRP A 40 0.63 -17.39 -0.10
N GLN A 41 1.70 -16.63 0.18
CA GLN A 41 3.08 -17.10 0.04
C GLN A 41 3.36 -18.31 0.94
N ALA A 42 2.88 -18.28 2.19
CA ALA A 42 2.98 -19.41 3.10
C ALA A 42 2.28 -20.64 2.52
N HIS A 43 1.05 -20.50 2.04
CA HIS A 43 0.29 -21.59 1.42
C HIS A 43 0.99 -22.15 0.16
N MET A 44 1.53 -21.27 -0.69
CA MET A 44 2.28 -21.67 -1.88
C MET A 44 3.58 -22.39 -1.51
N SER A 45 4.30 -21.93 -0.50
CA SER A 45 5.51 -22.61 0.00
C SER A 45 5.18 -24.01 0.55
N GLN A 46 4.03 -24.16 1.21
CA GLN A 46 3.55 -25.45 1.70
C GLN A 46 3.19 -26.36 0.52
N LEU A 47 2.42 -25.87 -0.47
CA LEU A 47 2.07 -26.65 -1.66
C LEU A 47 3.31 -27.07 -2.45
N GLN A 48 4.34 -26.23 -2.54
CA GLN A 48 5.62 -26.59 -3.16
C GLN A 48 6.33 -27.71 -2.38
N ALA A 49 6.39 -27.62 -1.05
CA ALA A 49 6.97 -28.67 -0.22
C ALA A 49 6.21 -30.00 -0.37
N GLU A 50 4.87 -29.96 -0.33
CA GLU A 50 4.02 -31.13 -0.55
C GLU A 50 4.18 -31.71 -1.96
N SER A 51 4.26 -30.85 -3.00
CA SER A 51 4.45 -31.31 -4.38
C SER A 51 5.77 -32.06 -4.59
N ARG A 52 6.84 -31.65 -3.90
CA ARG A 52 8.14 -32.35 -3.95
C ARG A 52 8.08 -33.70 -3.25
N GLN A 53 7.35 -33.80 -2.14
CA GLN A 53 7.13 -35.08 -1.46
C GLN A 53 6.29 -36.02 -2.32
N GLU A 54 5.25 -35.49 -2.96
CA GLU A 54 4.40 -36.27 -3.86
C GLU A 54 5.16 -36.73 -5.10
N LEU A 55 6.00 -35.87 -5.69
CA LEU A 55 6.87 -36.27 -6.79
C LEU A 55 7.82 -37.40 -6.38
N ALA A 56 8.44 -37.31 -5.19
CA ALA A 56 9.29 -38.38 -4.67
C ALA A 56 8.51 -39.68 -4.40
N ARG A 57 7.24 -39.58 -3.96
CA ARG A 57 6.35 -40.75 -3.82
C ARG A 57 6.05 -41.38 -5.16
N LEU A 58 5.71 -40.58 -6.18
CA LEU A 58 5.44 -41.05 -7.54
C LEU A 58 6.70 -41.67 -8.15
N ASP A 59 7.87 -41.04 -8.01
CA ASP A 59 9.15 -41.60 -8.44
C ASP A 59 9.40 -42.98 -7.82
N ALA A 60 9.23 -43.11 -6.50
CA ALA A 60 9.39 -44.39 -5.80
C ALA A 60 8.36 -45.44 -6.24
N PHE A 61 7.11 -45.02 -6.48
CA PHE A 61 6.06 -45.88 -7.00
C PHE A 61 6.42 -46.41 -8.40
N PHE A 62 6.87 -45.55 -9.31
CA PHE A 62 7.29 -45.97 -10.64
C PHE A 62 8.60 -46.76 -10.63
N GLU A 63 9.54 -46.49 -9.70
CA GLU A 63 10.74 -47.31 -9.54
C GLU A 63 10.42 -48.73 -9.05
N SER A 64 9.31 -48.92 -8.33
CA SER A 64 8.87 -50.24 -7.86
C SER A 64 8.54 -51.20 -9.01
N ASP A 65 8.25 -50.66 -10.21
CA ASP A 65 8.03 -51.43 -11.45
C ASP A 65 9.18 -52.40 -11.76
N ARG A 66 10.42 -52.02 -11.43
CA ARG A 66 11.60 -52.88 -11.62
C ARG A 66 11.58 -54.13 -10.76
N ALA A 67 10.92 -54.06 -9.59
CA ALA A 67 10.81 -55.17 -8.65
C ALA A 67 9.51 -55.97 -8.87
N SER A 68 8.41 -55.27 -9.21
CA SER A 68 7.09 -55.82 -9.47
C SER A 68 6.46 -55.07 -10.64
N PRO A 69 6.31 -55.69 -11.82
CA PRO A 69 5.76 -55.03 -13.00
C PRO A 69 4.39 -54.40 -12.71
N LEU A 70 4.27 -53.10 -12.92
CA LEU A 70 3.03 -52.35 -12.74
C LEU A 70 2.08 -52.64 -13.89
N THR A 71 0.82 -52.91 -13.55
CA THR A 71 -0.24 -53.06 -14.56
C THR A 71 -1.01 -51.75 -14.72
N ARG A 72 -1.74 -51.63 -15.83
CA ARG A 72 -2.70 -50.54 -16.03
C ARG A 72 -3.67 -50.38 -14.84
N ALA A 73 -4.18 -51.49 -14.30
CA ALA A 73 -5.12 -51.46 -13.18
C ALA A 73 -4.50 -50.90 -11.88
N ASP A 74 -3.20 -51.12 -11.66
CA ASP A 74 -2.48 -50.57 -10.51
C ASP A 74 -2.31 -49.05 -10.65
N LEU A 75 -2.02 -48.57 -11.86
CA LEU A 75 -1.92 -47.14 -12.17
C LEU A 75 -3.27 -46.43 -12.08
N GLU A 76 -4.34 -47.06 -12.55
CA GLU A 76 -5.70 -46.53 -12.41
C GLU A 76 -6.09 -46.40 -10.93
N ARG A 77 -5.74 -47.38 -10.10
CA ARG A 77 -5.99 -47.33 -8.65
C ARG A 77 -5.19 -46.23 -7.95
N GLU A 78 -3.91 -46.09 -8.28
CA GLU A 78 -3.01 -45.16 -7.59
C GLU A 78 -3.16 -43.71 -8.06
N LEU A 79 -3.38 -43.49 -9.35
CA LEU A 79 -3.34 -42.16 -9.97
C LEU A 79 -4.75 -41.59 -10.27
N ASN A 80 -5.77 -42.45 -10.37
CA ASN A 80 -7.09 -42.05 -10.83
C ASN A 80 -8.23 -42.64 -9.98
N ASP A 81 -7.97 -42.95 -8.70
CA ASP A 81 -8.94 -43.51 -7.74
C ASP A 81 -9.69 -44.75 -8.27
N GLY A 82 -9.03 -45.56 -9.10
CA GLY A 82 -9.58 -46.75 -9.74
C GLY A 82 -10.42 -46.50 -10.99
N GLN A 83 -10.51 -45.25 -11.47
CA GLN A 83 -11.16 -44.94 -12.74
C GLN A 83 -10.26 -45.22 -13.93
N PRO A 84 -10.82 -45.65 -15.08
CA PRO A 84 -10.05 -45.90 -16.28
C PRO A 84 -9.25 -44.68 -16.74
N LEU A 85 -7.99 -44.88 -17.14
CA LEU A 85 -7.18 -43.84 -17.78
C LEU A 85 -7.63 -43.66 -19.24
N ASP A 86 -7.76 -42.41 -19.68
CA ASP A 86 -8.10 -42.06 -21.06
C ASP A 86 -6.86 -42.19 -21.95
N LEU A 87 -6.72 -43.34 -22.61
CA LEU A 87 -5.53 -43.70 -23.39
C LEU A 87 -5.64 -43.17 -24.83
N GLU A 88 -4.57 -42.54 -25.29
CA GLU A 88 -4.37 -42.15 -26.68
C GLU A 88 -3.33 -43.07 -27.34
N GLU A 89 -3.57 -43.51 -28.57
CA GLU A 89 -2.58 -44.25 -29.35
C GLU A 89 -1.70 -43.28 -30.15
N SER A 90 -0.39 -43.33 -29.93
CA SER A 90 0.57 -42.52 -30.68
C SER A 90 1.79 -43.34 -31.07
N ARG A 91 2.09 -43.37 -32.38
CA ARG A 91 3.23 -44.11 -32.95
C ARG A 91 3.25 -45.60 -32.57
N GLY A 92 2.07 -46.23 -32.48
CA GLY A 92 1.92 -47.65 -32.15
C GLY A 92 2.16 -47.98 -30.67
N ARG A 93 2.07 -46.99 -29.78
CA ARG A 93 2.07 -47.17 -28.32
C ARG A 93 0.88 -46.48 -27.70
N LEU A 94 0.34 -47.06 -26.64
CA LEU A 94 -0.69 -46.46 -25.82
C LEU A 94 -0.03 -45.49 -24.84
N MET A 95 -0.54 -44.26 -24.74
CA MET A 95 -0.04 -43.25 -23.81
C MET A 95 -1.19 -42.50 -23.15
N VAL A 96 -0.94 -41.93 -21.98
CA VAL A 96 -1.86 -40.97 -21.35
C VAL A 96 -1.06 -39.83 -20.73
N ASP A 97 -1.56 -38.62 -20.91
CA ASP A 97 -1.13 -37.45 -20.18
C ASP A 97 -2.01 -37.30 -18.94
N TRP A 98 -1.47 -37.68 -17.78
CA TRP A 98 -2.11 -37.49 -16.49
C TRP A 98 -1.54 -36.25 -15.81
N THR A 99 -2.40 -35.49 -15.13
CA THR A 99 -1.97 -34.35 -14.33
C THR A 99 -2.50 -34.49 -12.92
N HIS A 100 -1.61 -34.47 -11.92
CA HIS A 100 -2.02 -34.59 -10.53
C HIS A 100 -3.04 -33.49 -10.18
N PRO A 101 -4.25 -33.81 -9.70
CA PRO A 101 -5.34 -32.84 -9.55
C PRO A 101 -5.06 -31.74 -8.52
N LYS A 102 -4.34 -32.07 -7.44
CA LYS A 102 -3.93 -31.10 -6.39
C LYS A 102 -2.67 -30.30 -6.72
N TYR A 103 -1.61 -30.96 -7.20
CA TYR A 103 -0.28 -30.36 -7.34
C TYR A 103 0.07 -29.97 -8.78
N ASN A 104 -0.80 -30.27 -9.75
CA ASN A 104 -0.59 -29.98 -11.17
C ASN A 104 0.71 -30.59 -11.73
N ILE A 105 1.07 -31.80 -11.28
CA ILE A 105 2.27 -32.53 -11.73
C ILE A 105 1.93 -33.26 -13.04
N PRO A 106 2.50 -32.86 -14.18
CA PRO A 106 2.17 -33.46 -15.47
C PRO A 106 3.06 -34.68 -15.75
N VAL A 107 2.43 -35.86 -15.84
CA VAL A 107 3.10 -37.14 -16.10
C VAL A 107 2.54 -37.76 -17.37
N ARG A 108 3.42 -38.15 -18.28
CA ARG A 108 3.07 -38.98 -19.43
C ARG A 108 3.44 -40.43 -19.14
N LEU A 109 2.47 -41.32 -19.21
CA LEU A 109 2.64 -42.77 -19.02
C LEU A 109 2.61 -43.47 -20.39
N TYR A 110 3.36 -44.55 -20.52
CA TYR A 110 3.43 -45.39 -21.73
C TYR A 110 3.05 -46.82 -21.40
N PHE A 111 2.33 -47.46 -22.32
CA PHE A 111 1.82 -48.81 -22.18
C PHE A 111 2.03 -49.63 -23.46
N ASP A 112 2.28 -50.93 -23.27
CA ASP A 112 2.19 -51.98 -24.29
C ASP A 112 1.09 -52.96 -23.86
N GLY A 113 -0.09 -52.84 -24.48
CA GLY A 113 -1.30 -53.50 -24.00
C GLY A 113 -1.64 -53.07 -22.57
N ASP A 114 -1.67 -54.04 -21.64
CA ASP A 114 -1.96 -53.81 -20.22
C ASP A 114 -0.70 -53.60 -19.36
N GLN A 115 0.49 -53.73 -19.93
CA GLN A 115 1.75 -53.55 -19.22
C GLN A 115 2.23 -52.11 -19.29
N PHE A 116 2.71 -51.62 -18.15
CA PHE A 116 3.40 -50.33 -18.07
C PHE A 116 4.80 -50.44 -18.68
N GLU A 117 5.13 -49.58 -19.64
CA GLU A 117 6.47 -49.51 -20.24
C GLU A 117 7.37 -48.46 -19.57
N GLY A 118 6.76 -47.45 -18.95
CA GLY A 118 7.48 -46.36 -18.30
C GLY A 118 6.74 -45.04 -18.32
N TRP A 119 7.40 -44.02 -17.79
CA TRP A 119 6.83 -42.68 -17.65
C TRP A 119 7.86 -41.59 -17.97
N ARG A 120 7.37 -40.37 -18.22
CA ARG A 120 8.19 -39.17 -18.24
C ARG A 120 7.40 -37.97 -17.74
N MET A 121 8.07 -36.94 -17.26
CA MET A 121 7.44 -35.64 -17.06
C MET A 121 6.99 -35.06 -18.40
N SER A 122 5.71 -34.71 -18.50
CA SER A 122 5.14 -34.04 -19.68
C SER A 122 5.40 -32.54 -19.55
N GLY A 123 5.73 -31.87 -20.67
CA GLY A 123 6.31 -30.53 -20.68
C GLY A 123 5.60 -29.52 -19.77
N GLY A 124 6.21 -29.25 -18.62
CA GLY A 124 5.79 -28.31 -17.61
C GLY A 124 6.75 -28.41 -16.42
N SER A 125 7.15 -27.28 -15.84
CA SER A 125 7.92 -27.32 -14.60
C SER A 125 6.96 -27.75 -13.48
N PRO A 126 7.26 -28.81 -12.69
CA PRO A 126 6.44 -29.19 -11.53
C PRO A 126 6.30 -28.07 -10.49
N GLU A 127 7.12 -27.01 -10.59
CA GLU A 127 7.04 -25.81 -9.76
C GLU A 127 6.04 -24.76 -10.28
N GLU A 128 5.52 -24.91 -11.51
CA GLU A 128 4.47 -24.06 -12.07
C GLU A 128 3.10 -24.54 -11.57
N LEU A 129 2.84 -24.24 -10.29
CA LEU A 129 1.50 -24.28 -9.73
C LEU A 129 0.55 -23.50 -10.67
N PRO A 130 -0.69 -23.99 -10.88
CA PRO A 130 -1.55 -23.58 -11.99
C PRO A 130 -1.70 -22.06 -12.02
N GLY A 131 -1.74 -21.44 -13.22
CA GLY A 131 -1.78 -19.97 -13.40
C GLY A 131 -2.94 -19.23 -12.71
N ASN A 132 -3.86 -19.98 -12.09
CA ASN A 132 -4.93 -19.60 -11.18
C ASN A 132 -4.39 -19.23 -9.77
N ALA A 133 -3.16 -19.62 -9.45
CA ALA A 133 -2.40 -19.32 -8.25
C ALA A 133 -1.85 -17.88 -8.23
N LYS A 134 -2.53 -16.96 -8.92
CA LYS A 134 -2.25 -15.54 -8.73
C LYS A 134 -2.85 -15.15 -7.38
N PRO A 135 -2.11 -14.42 -6.53
CA PRO A 135 -2.72 -13.86 -5.33
C PRO A 135 -3.99 -13.10 -5.74
N PRO A 136 -5.07 -13.17 -4.95
CA PRO A 136 -6.27 -12.40 -5.23
C PRO A 136 -5.85 -10.96 -5.50
N ARG A 137 -6.29 -10.42 -6.65
CA ARG A 137 -5.84 -9.11 -7.17
C ARG A 137 -5.78 -8.11 -6.01
N THR A 138 -4.57 -7.65 -5.72
CA THR A 138 -4.27 -6.60 -4.74
C THR A 138 -5.18 -5.40 -4.98
N SER A 139 -5.47 -4.61 -3.94
CA SER A 139 -6.33 -3.41 -3.97
C SER A 139 -5.84 -2.27 -4.88
N HIS A 140 -5.00 -2.53 -5.89
CA HIS A 140 -4.65 -1.58 -6.94
C HIS A 140 -5.86 -1.07 -7.76
N SER A 141 -7.04 -1.67 -7.57
CA SER A 141 -8.30 -1.35 -8.25
C SER A 141 -9.44 -0.87 -7.33
N SER A 142 -9.22 -0.77 -6.02
CA SER A 142 -10.29 -0.34 -5.10
C SER A 142 -10.71 1.11 -5.35
N THR A 143 -11.93 1.47 -4.95
CA THR A 143 -12.41 2.85 -5.07
C THR A 143 -11.52 3.83 -4.28
N ALA A 144 -11.02 3.42 -3.12
CA ALA A 144 -10.08 4.22 -2.34
C ALA A 144 -8.74 4.42 -3.07
N GLU A 145 -8.20 3.38 -3.71
CA GLU A 145 -6.99 3.51 -4.53
C GLU A 145 -7.19 4.40 -5.76
N ARG A 146 -8.37 4.34 -6.41
CA ARG A 146 -8.71 5.24 -7.53
C ARG A 146 -8.76 6.70 -7.08
N ILE A 147 -9.32 6.97 -5.90
CA ILE A 147 -9.35 8.32 -5.32
C ILE A 147 -7.92 8.75 -4.97
N ARG A 148 -7.16 7.92 -4.25
CA ARG A 148 -5.77 8.18 -3.85
C ARG A 148 -4.90 8.56 -5.05
N LYS A 149 -4.97 7.81 -6.15
CA LYS A 149 -4.19 8.08 -7.38
C LYS A 149 -4.50 9.44 -8.02
N ARG A 150 -5.70 9.99 -7.83
CA ARG A 150 -6.10 11.29 -8.37
C ARG A 150 -5.68 12.45 -7.46
N ILE A 151 -5.55 12.22 -6.16
CA ILE A 151 -5.25 13.27 -5.18
C ILE A 151 -3.96 14.03 -5.52
N PRO A 152 -2.81 13.38 -5.84
CA PRO A 152 -1.58 14.11 -6.17
C PRO A 152 -1.76 15.12 -7.31
N GLY A 153 -2.34 14.71 -8.44
CA GLY A 153 -2.56 15.61 -9.57
C GLY A 153 -3.48 16.78 -9.24
N ILE A 154 -4.61 16.52 -8.57
CA ILE A 154 -5.54 17.57 -8.13
C ILE A 154 -4.86 18.52 -7.13
N ALA A 155 -4.17 17.96 -6.13
CA ALA A 155 -3.48 18.72 -5.11
C ALA A 155 -2.38 19.60 -5.69
N THR A 156 -1.59 19.12 -6.66
CA THR A 156 -0.59 19.95 -7.34
C THR A 156 -1.23 21.11 -8.08
N VAL A 157 -2.31 20.88 -8.84
CA VAL A 157 -3.01 21.95 -9.57
C VAL A 157 -3.59 22.99 -8.62
N VAL A 158 -4.26 22.55 -7.55
CA VAL A 158 -4.83 23.43 -6.53
C VAL A 158 -3.73 24.21 -5.81
N TRP A 159 -2.61 23.56 -5.48
CA TRP A 159 -1.47 24.19 -4.83
C TRP A 159 -0.83 25.27 -5.69
N VAL A 160 -0.59 25.00 -6.99
CA VAL A 160 -0.02 25.98 -7.93
C VAL A 160 -0.97 27.17 -8.10
N ALA A 161 -2.27 26.93 -8.26
CA ALA A 161 -3.26 27.99 -8.37
C ALA A 161 -3.27 28.88 -7.11
N ALA A 162 -3.23 28.26 -5.92
CA ALA A 162 -3.18 28.98 -4.65
C ALA A 162 -1.86 29.75 -4.46
N ALA A 163 -0.73 29.19 -4.90
CA ALA A 163 0.57 29.85 -4.88
C ALA A 163 0.58 31.11 -5.76
N VAL A 164 0.03 31.03 -6.98
CA VAL A 164 -0.12 32.21 -7.86
C VAL A 164 -0.96 33.29 -7.19
N VAL A 165 -2.07 32.91 -6.55
CA VAL A 165 -2.92 33.86 -5.81
C VAL A 165 -2.18 34.47 -4.61
N ALA A 166 -1.38 33.68 -3.88
CA ALA A 166 -0.57 34.16 -2.77
C ALA A 166 0.56 35.12 -3.21
N CYS A 167 1.10 34.96 -4.41
CA CYS A 167 2.15 35.85 -4.93
C CYS A 167 1.60 37.12 -5.60
N VAL A 168 0.47 37.03 -6.31
CA VAL A 168 -0.04 38.13 -7.17
C VAL A 168 -1.20 38.88 -6.51
N GLY A 169 -1.80 38.32 -5.47
CA GLY A 169 -2.89 38.95 -4.72
C GLY A 169 -2.47 40.28 -4.08
N ARG A 170 -3.36 41.26 -4.08
CA ARG A 170 -3.11 42.59 -3.51
C ARG A 170 -3.81 42.86 -2.18
N ARG A 171 -4.58 41.88 -1.67
CA ARG A 171 -5.41 42.04 -0.47
C ARG A 171 -5.18 40.88 0.48
N ASP A 172 -4.84 41.19 1.72
CA ASP A 172 -4.63 40.20 2.79
C ASP A 172 -5.82 39.26 2.99
N ALA A 173 -7.03 39.76 2.71
CA ALA A 173 -8.28 38.99 2.75
C ALA A 173 -8.30 37.79 1.78
N VAL A 174 -7.44 37.76 0.77
CA VAL A 174 -7.32 36.69 -0.23
C VAL A 174 -6.01 35.91 -0.06
N LEU A 175 -4.93 36.60 0.34
CA LEU A 175 -3.61 36.01 0.53
C LEU A 175 -3.58 34.96 1.65
N TRP A 176 -4.16 35.27 2.81
CA TRP A 176 -4.18 34.33 3.93
C TRP A 176 -4.98 33.04 3.64
N PRO A 177 -6.21 33.10 3.07
CA PRO A 177 -6.91 31.89 2.63
C PRO A 177 -6.15 31.10 1.56
N ALA A 178 -5.45 31.76 0.63
CA ALA A 178 -4.66 31.08 -0.39
C ALA A 178 -3.52 30.25 0.25
N ALA A 179 -2.80 30.81 1.22
CA ALA A 179 -1.77 30.07 1.96
C ALA A 179 -2.34 28.86 2.73
N GLN A 180 -3.56 28.97 3.27
CA GLN A 180 -4.27 27.84 3.90
C GLN A 180 -4.60 26.73 2.89
N VAL A 181 -5.03 27.10 1.68
CA VAL A 181 -5.31 26.15 0.58
C VAL A 181 -4.03 25.46 0.11
N MET A 182 -2.91 26.18 0.01
CA MET A 182 -1.60 25.59 -0.27
C MET A 182 -1.25 24.53 0.79
N LEU A 183 -1.40 24.85 2.08
CA LEU A 183 -1.10 23.91 3.15
C LEU A 183 -1.99 22.67 3.09
N ALA A 184 -3.30 22.84 2.91
CA ALA A 184 -4.23 21.72 2.77
C ALA A 184 -3.89 20.83 1.56
N ALA A 185 -3.56 21.42 0.41
CA ALA A 185 -3.17 20.67 -0.77
C ALA A 185 -1.87 19.88 -0.55
N SER A 186 -0.86 20.47 0.09
CA SER A 186 0.40 19.78 0.40
C SER A 186 0.21 18.59 1.35
N LEU A 187 -0.65 18.73 2.36
CA LEU A 187 -0.98 17.65 3.29
C LEU A 187 -1.77 16.54 2.60
N ALA A 188 -2.73 16.87 1.73
CA ALA A 188 -3.47 15.87 0.96
C ALA A 188 -2.55 15.10 0.00
N PHE A 189 -1.62 15.79 -0.65
CA PHE A 189 -0.60 15.18 -1.51
C PHE A 189 0.29 14.21 -0.71
N GLY A 190 0.84 14.67 0.42
CA GLY A 190 1.68 13.85 1.29
C GLY A 190 0.95 12.62 1.81
N ALA A 191 -0.27 12.79 2.33
CA ALA A 191 -1.09 11.69 2.83
C ALA A 191 -1.38 10.64 1.75
N ALA A 192 -1.72 11.07 0.53
CA ALA A 192 -1.96 10.16 -0.60
C ALA A 192 -0.70 9.39 -1.03
N THR A 193 0.48 9.96 -0.78
CA THR A 193 1.78 9.33 -1.08
C THR A 193 2.16 8.30 -0.02
N VAL A 194 2.01 8.65 1.27
CA VAL A 194 2.32 7.79 2.42
C VAL A 194 1.50 6.50 2.41
N VAL A 195 0.22 6.61 2.08
CA VAL A 195 -0.70 5.46 2.06
C VAL A 195 -0.63 4.66 0.74
N SER A 196 0.38 4.92 -0.10
CA SER A 196 0.65 4.12 -1.29
C SER A 196 1.12 2.72 -0.87
N PRO A 197 0.62 1.65 -1.51
CA PRO A 197 0.92 0.27 -1.12
C PRO A 197 2.42 -0.12 -1.20
N ASN A 198 3.23 0.61 -1.98
CA ASN A 198 4.66 0.34 -2.15
C ASN A 198 5.56 1.36 -1.43
N TYR A 199 5.00 2.14 -0.51
CA TYR A 199 5.76 3.23 0.12
C TYR A 199 6.65 2.73 1.26
N ASN A 200 7.93 3.10 1.22
CA ASN A 200 8.87 2.85 2.32
C ASN A 200 8.99 4.12 3.18
N LEU A 201 8.65 4.03 4.47
CA LEU A 201 8.68 5.13 5.43
C LEU A 201 10.09 5.48 5.93
N THR A 202 11.15 4.83 5.44
CA THR A 202 12.52 5.19 5.79
C THR A 202 12.90 6.58 5.28
N VAL A 203 13.86 7.24 5.95
CA VAL A 203 14.40 8.54 5.52
C VAL A 203 14.95 8.46 4.09
N GLU A 204 15.67 7.38 3.78
CA GLU A 204 16.15 7.09 2.43
C GLU A 204 14.99 6.92 1.44
N GLY A 205 13.90 6.27 1.83
CA GLY A 205 12.67 6.16 1.05
C GLY A 205 11.97 7.50 0.78
N ILE A 206 12.07 8.46 1.70
CA ILE A 206 11.50 9.82 1.53
C ILE A 206 12.31 10.64 0.52
N PHE A 207 13.64 10.60 0.58
CA PHE A 207 14.51 11.39 -0.30
C PHE A 207 14.78 10.74 -1.67
N SER A 208 14.58 9.43 -1.80
CA SER A 208 14.66 8.72 -3.08
C SER A 208 13.35 8.71 -3.87
N ASN A 209 12.25 9.18 -3.29
CA ASN A 209 10.92 9.15 -3.89
C ASN A 209 10.46 10.57 -4.30
N ASP A 210 10.48 10.82 -5.61
CA ASP A 210 10.17 12.13 -6.21
C ASP A 210 8.85 12.76 -5.70
N PRO A 211 7.71 12.03 -5.64
CA PRO A 211 6.47 12.53 -5.04
C PRO A 211 6.59 13.00 -3.59
N MET A 212 7.21 12.23 -2.71
CA MET A 212 7.25 12.61 -1.29
C MET A 212 8.16 13.81 -1.07
N PHE A 213 9.31 13.84 -1.74
CA PHE A 213 10.20 14.98 -1.70
C PHE A 213 9.49 16.27 -2.17
N LEU A 214 8.71 16.18 -3.26
CA LEU A 214 7.86 17.27 -3.72
C LEU A 214 6.83 17.68 -2.65
N ALA A 215 6.17 16.72 -1.99
CA ALA A 215 5.22 16.98 -0.92
C ALA A 215 5.85 17.78 0.24
N VAL A 216 7.09 17.42 0.62
CA VAL A 216 7.85 18.13 1.65
C VAL A 216 8.16 19.56 1.21
N ILE A 217 8.61 19.77 -0.03
CA ILE A 217 8.84 21.12 -0.58
C ILE A 217 7.55 21.95 -0.56
N MET A 218 6.45 21.39 -1.09
CA MET A 218 5.14 22.04 -1.08
C MET A 218 4.71 22.42 0.33
N TYR A 219 4.93 21.53 1.31
CA TYR A 219 4.59 21.76 2.71
C TYR A 219 5.38 22.92 3.31
N VAL A 220 6.72 22.92 3.16
CA VAL A 220 7.60 23.97 3.67
C VAL A 220 7.26 25.33 3.05
N LEU A 221 7.06 25.39 1.73
CA LEU A 221 6.66 26.62 1.04
C LEU A 221 5.27 27.12 1.49
N SER A 222 4.35 26.20 1.77
CA SER A 222 3.02 26.56 2.30
C SER A 222 3.10 27.14 3.71
N LEU A 223 3.93 26.57 4.58
CA LEU A 223 4.18 27.10 5.92
C LEU A 223 4.83 28.49 5.86
N PHE A 224 5.77 28.69 4.93
CA PHE A 224 6.40 29.98 4.70
C PHE A 224 5.40 31.04 4.24
N ALA A 225 4.58 30.73 3.21
CA ALA A 225 3.51 31.61 2.75
C ALA A 225 2.51 31.92 3.88
N LEU A 226 2.16 30.93 4.68
CA LEU A 226 1.25 31.10 5.82
C LEU A 226 1.83 32.03 6.89
N ALA A 227 3.13 31.94 7.17
CA ALA A 227 3.81 32.78 8.16
C ALA A 227 3.90 34.24 7.70
N ILE A 228 4.23 34.47 6.43
CA ILE A 228 4.29 35.81 5.82
C ILE A 228 2.92 36.48 5.87
N HIS A 229 1.88 35.77 5.44
CA HIS A 229 0.51 36.32 5.37
C HIS A 229 -0.28 36.13 6.67
N TRP A 230 0.40 35.85 7.79
CA TRP A 230 -0.27 35.66 9.06
C TRP A 230 -0.94 36.98 9.51
N PRO A 231 -2.24 36.99 9.87
CA PRO A 231 -2.95 38.20 10.23
C PRO A 231 -2.39 38.86 11.50
N ASP A 232 -2.09 40.15 11.41
CA ASP A 232 -1.67 40.94 12.56
C ASP A 232 -2.83 41.07 13.56
N GLY A 233 -2.55 40.83 14.85
CA GLY A 233 -3.55 40.90 15.93
C GLY A 233 -4.28 39.60 16.26
N LEU A 234 -3.89 38.47 15.68
CA LEU A 234 -4.27 37.17 16.25
C LEU A 234 -3.52 36.97 17.58
N PRO A 235 -4.21 36.61 18.67
CA PRO A 235 -3.56 36.40 19.95
C PRO A 235 -2.51 35.30 19.80
N THR A 236 -1.30 35.56 20.32
CA THR A 236 -0.30 34.53 20.61
C THR A 236 -0.99 33.38 21.35
N PHE A 237 -0.67 32.13 20.99
CA PHE A 237 -1.36 30.92 21.44
C PHE A 237 -1.58 30.88 22.96
N HIS A 238 -2.75 31.30 23.43
CA HIS A 238 -3.17 31.11 24.82
C HIS A 238 -3.82 29.73 24.92
N PHE A 239 -3.02 28.72 25.23
CA PHE A 239 -3.50 27.36 25.44
C PHE A 239 -4.38 27.29 26.70
N LYS A 240 -5.70 27.40 26.53
CA LYS A 240 -6.66 27.03 27.58
C LYS A 240 -6.65 25.51 27.79
N LEU A 241 -6.98 25.05 28.99
CA LEU A 241 -7.08 23.63 29.36
C LEU A 241 -7.91 22.80 28.34
N GLY A 242 -9.01 23.36 27.83
CA GLY A 242 -9.84 22.71 26.80
C GLY A 242 -9.11 22.47 25.46
N HIS A 243 -8.19 23.35 25.07
CA HIS A 243 -7.37 23.15 23.86
C HIS A 243 -6.33 22.05 24.07
N LEU A 244 -5.72 21.98 25.26
CA LEU A 244 -4.80 20.90 25.61
C LEU A 244 -5.52 19.56 25.59
N LEU A 245 -6.72 19.46 26.17
CA LEU A 245 -7.53 18.25 26.11
C LEU A 245 -7.83 17.82 24.67
N LEU A 246 -8.24 18.75 23.80
CA LEU A 246 -8.46 18.45 22.38
C LEU A 246 -7.20 17.97 21.66
N ILE A 247 -6.04 18.57 21.95
CA ILE A 247 -4.76 18.15 21.40
C ILE A 247 -4.40 16.74 21.89
N PHE A 248 -4.51 16.47 23.19
CA PHE A 248 -4.25 15.15 23.76
C PHE A 248 -5.19 14.09 23.19
N THR A 249 -6.49 14.38 23.06
CA THR A 249 -7.45 13.48 22.43
C THR A 249 -7.11 13.26 20.95
N GLY A 250 -6.76 14.31 20.21
CA GLY A 250 -6.33 14.19 18.81
C GLY A 250 -5.08 13.34 18.65
N VAL A 251 -4.07 13.55 19.49
CA VAL A 251 -2.84 12.73 19.54
C VAL A 251 -3.19 11.29 19.89
N ALA A 252 -4.05 11.04 20.88
CA ALA A 252 -4.46 9.69 21.25
C ALA A 252 -5.21 8.96 20.12
N VAL A 253 -6.12 9.66 19.42
CA VAL A 253 -6.82 9.11 18.24
C VAL A 253 -5.83 8.81 17.11
N LEU A 254 -4.86 9.69 16.88
CA LEU A 254 -3.81 9.45 15.89
C LEU A 254 -2.93 8.28 16.31
N LEU A 255 -2.49 8.17 17.56
CA LEU A 255 -1.69 7.02 18.03
C LEU A 255 -2.46 5.70 17.91
N ALA A 256 -3.77 5.71 18.17
CA ALA A 256 -4.65 4.56 17.94
C ALA A 256 -4.75 4.20 16.44
N ALA A 257 -4.47 5.16 15.55
CA ALA A 257 -4.38 4.98 14.11
C ALA A 257 -3.01 4.42 13.63
N GLY A 258 -2.26 3.76 14.51
CA GLY A 258 -1.10 2.94 14.14
C GLY A 258 0.04 3.71 13.43
N PRO A 259 0.80 3.07 12.51
CA PRO A 259 1.96 3.68 11.86
C PRO A 259 1.67 5.01 11.13
N PHE A 260 0.51 5.10 10.47
CA PHE A 260 0.06 6.35 9.83
C PHE A 260 -0.16 7.46 10.86
N GLY A 261 -0.73 7.10 12.01
CA GLY A 261 -0.88 7.96 13.17
C GLY A 261 0.41 8.59 13.67
N TYR A 262 1.44 7.77 13.88
CA TYR A 262 2.77 8.23 14.28
C TYR A 262 3.36 9.20 13.27
N PHE A 263 3.27 8.87 11.97
CA PHE A 263 3.74 9.75 10.90
C PHE A 263 3.01 11.10 10.92
N ALA A 264 1.68 11.10 11.02
CA ALA A 264 0.88 12.31 11.09
C ALA A 264 1.29 13.21 12.28
N ILE A 265 1.50 12.62 13.46
CA ILE A 265 1.98 13.35 14.65
C ILE A 265 3.34 14.01 14.39
N CYS A 266 4.29 13.27 13.80
CA CYS A 266 5.61 13.81 13.47
C CYS A 266 5.51 14.99 12.49
N VAL A 267 4.68 14.87 11.44
CA VAL A 267 4.47 15.96 10.47
C VAL A 267 3.85 17.18 11.13
N PHE A 268 2.80 17.02 11.93
CA PHE A 268 2.15 18.16 12.61
C PHE A 268 3.07 18.79 13.66
N ALA A 269 3.84 18.00 14.41
CA ALA A 269 4.79 18.51 15.39
C ALA A 269 5.93 19.29 14.72
N ALA A 270 6.58 18.70 13.71
CA ALA A 270 7.67 19.34 12.98
C ALA A 270 7.21 20.61 12.27
N GLY A 271 6.05 20.55 11.60
CA GLY A 271 5.46 21.71 10.95
C GLY A 271 5.03 22.80 11.92
N GLY A 272 4.48 22.43 13.08
CA GLY A 272 4.14 23.37 14.14
C GLY A 272 5.36 24.10 14.69
N VAL A 273 6.46 23.39 14.93
CA VAL A 273 7.75 23.97 15.35
C VAL A 273 8.30 24.90 14.26
N LEU A 274 8.35 24.45 13.01
CA LEU A 274 8.84 25.25 11.90
C LEU A 274 8.01 26.53 11.72
N PHE A 275 6.69 26.41 11.76
CA PHE A 275 5.78 27.55 11.66
C PHE A 275 5.99 28.54 12.81
N TRP A 276 6.15 28.05 14.03
CA TRP A 276 6.43 28.91 15.19
C TRP A 276 7.75 29.65 15.04
N LEU A 277 8.81 28.98 14.57
CA LEU A 277 10.10 29.62 14.27
C LEU A 277 9.96 30.70 13.19
N LEU A 278 9.24 30.41 12.10
CA LEU A 278 8.99 31.38 11.03
C LEU A 278 8.23 32.62 11.53
N LEU A 279 7.26 32.44 12.42
CA LEU A 279 6.58 33.57 13.07
C LEU A 279 7.52 34.35 14.00
N ALA A 280 8.41 33.67 14.74
CA ALA A 280 9.38 34.33 15.60
C ALA A 280 10.36 35.20 14.81
N PHE A 281 10.83 34.75 13.65
CA PHE A 281 11.68 35.55 12.74
C PHE A 281 10.95 36.73 12.08
N ARG A 282 9.62 36.68 11.97
CA ARG A 282 8.81 37.78 11.42
C ARG A 282 8.61 38.92 12.41
N GLN A 283 8.65 38.66 13.73
CA GLN A 283 8.48 39.72 14.71
C GLN A 283 9.71 40.66 14.65
N PRO A 284 9.51 41.98 14.44
CA PRO A 284 10.63 42.91 14.44
C PRO A 284 11.35 42.79 15.78
N GLN A 285 12.66 42.57 15.74
CA GLN A 285 13.49 42.74 16.94
C GLN A 285 13.17 44.13 17.47
N VAL A 286 12.57 44.18 18.66
CA VAL A 286 12.37 45.43 19.37
C VAL A 286 13.77 46.01 19.54
N GLU A 287 14.09 47.00 18.72
CA GLU A 287 15.30 47.81 18.90
C GLU A 287 15.29 48.29 20.33
N ASN A 288 16.33 47.89 21.06
CA ASN A 288 16.55 48.23 22.45
C ASN A 288 16.51 49.76 22.57
N PRO A 289 15.51 50.37 23.23
CA PRO A 289 15.43 51.82 23.33
C PRO A 289 16.31 52.31 24.48
N GLN A 290 17.60 51.94 24.47
CA GLN A 290 18.63 52.49 25.35
C GLN A 290 19.99 52.45 24.64
N ALA A 291 20.27 53.51 23.87
CA ALA A 291 21.60 54.00 23.54
C ALA A 291 21.59 55.53 23.70
#